data_AF-A0A535DXD0-F1
#
_entry.id   AF-A0A535DXD0-F1
#
_cell.length_a   1.000
_cell.length_b   1.000
_cell.length_c   1.000
_cell.angle_alpha   90.00
_cell.angle_beta   90.00
_cell.angle_gamma   90.00
#
_symmetry.space_group_name_H-M   'P 1'
#
loop_
_entity.id
_entity.type
_entity.pdbx_description
1 polymer ?
#
loop_
_entity_poly.entity_id
_entity_poly.type
_entity_poly.pdbx_seq_one_letter_code
_entity_poly.pdbx_strand_id
1 'polypeptide(L)' 'MDSVIRGWHRRPEPDPDEELRKIEMAVRQLERAELYVVSAINLDLDRWEYRQALHNLRCHILDVSDLIRRPRPLE' A
#
# COMPACT_ATOMS: atom_id res chain seq x y z
N MET A 1 -38.98 -29.95 10.47
CA MET A 1 -38.33 -29.63 9.18
C MET A 1 -37.29 -28.57 9.47
N ASP A 2 -36.11 -29.07 9.84
CA ASP A 2 -35.01 -28.29 10.38
C ASP A 2 -34.13 -27.68 9.29
N SER A 3 -33.66 -26.47 9.59
CA SER A 3 -32.32 -25.97 9.28
C SER A 3 -31.94 -25.72 7.81
N VAL A 4 -32.28 -24.54 7.29
CA VAL A 4 -31.57 -23.90 6.14
C VAL A 4 -31.08 -22.49 6.50
N ILE A 5 -30.79 -22.22 7.78
CA ILE A 5 -30.25 -20.92 8.23
C ILE A 5 -29.04 -21.13 9.13
N ARG A 6 -27.99 -21.78 8.62
CA ARG A 6 -26.66 -21.77 9.26
C ARG A 6 -25.57 -21.81 8.20
N GLY A 7 -25.36 -20.68 7.56
CA GLY A 7 -24.28 -20.52 6.58
C GLY A 7 -23.96 -19.07 6.29
N TRP A 8 -24.29 -18.14 7.19
CA TRP A 8 -23.77 -16.78 7.08
C TRP A 8 -22.32 -16.83 7.51
N HIS A 9 -21.44 -16.88 6.50
CA HIS A 9 -20.00 -16.78 6.53
C HIS A 9 -19.47 -16.07 7.80
N ARG A 10 -19.08 -16.86 8.81
CA ARG A 10 -18.02 -16.39 9.71
C ARG A 10 -16.80 -16.26 8.82
N ARG A 11 -16.42 -15.03 8.46
CA ARG A 11 -15.04 -14.78 8.05
C ARG A 11 -14.16 -15.35 9.15
N PRO A 12 -13.20 -16.23 8.84
CA PRO A 12 -12.17 -16.58 9.80
C PRO A 12 -11.59 -15.27 10.34
N GLU A 13 -11.36 -15.18 11.64
CA GLU A 13 -10.56 -14.08 12.18
C GLU A 13 -9.24 -14.05 11.40
N PRO A 14 -8.86 -12.87 10.86
CA PRO A 14 -7.64 -12.78 10.08
C PRO A 14 -6.46 -13.20 10.97
N ASP A 15 -5.70 -14.18 10.49
CA ASP A 15 -4.45 -14.60 11.10
C ASP A 15 -3.55 -13.35 11.25
N PRO A 16 -3.17 -12.94 12.48
CA PRO A 16 -2.31 -11.77 12.68
C PRO A 16 -1.01 -11.84 11.86
N ASP A 17 -0.48 -13.05 11.63
CA ASP A 17 0.70 -13.24 10.81
C ASP A 17 0.40 -13.04 9.31
N GLU A 18 -0.84 -13.29 8.86
CA GLU A 18 -1.27 -13.01 7.49
C GLU A 18 -1.39 -11.50 7.23
N GLU A 19 -1.95 -10.75 8.18
CA GLU A 19 -2.03 -9.29 8.07
C GLU A 19 -0.64 -8.64 8.11
N LEU A 20 0.27 -9.14 8.95
CA LEU A 20 1.66 -8.70 8.94
C LEU A 20 2.33 -8.98 7.58
N ARG A 21 2.16 -10.18 7.02
CA ARG A 21 2.69 -10.52 5.68
C ARG A 21 2.12 -9.62 4.58
N LYS A 22 0.84 -9.25 4.65
CA LYS A 22 0.20 -8.31 3.70
C LYS A 22 0.81 -6.92 3.82
N ILE A 23 1.02 -6.43 5.04
CA ILE A 23 1.66 -5.14 5.32
C ILE A 23 3.09 -5.13 4.77
N GLU A 24 3.89 -6.16 5.08
CA GLU A 24 5.25 -6.29 4.56
C GLU A 24 5.28 -6.30 3.02
N MET A 25 4.36 -7.03 2.39
CA MET A 25 4.24 -7.06 0.94
C MET A 25 3.87 -5.67 0.39
N ALA A 26 2.91 -4.97 0.99
CA ALA A 26 2.51 -3.64 0.60
C ALA A 26 3.69 -2.65 0.67
N VAL A 27 4.47 -2.68 1.75
CA VAL A 27 5.68 -1.87 1.91
C VAL A 27 6.68 -2.15 0.78
N ARG A 28 6.95 -3.43 0.47
CA ARG A 28 7.86 -3.79 -0.64
C ARG A 28 7.37 -3.30 -2.01
N GLN A 29 6.06 -3.32 -2.25
CA GLN A 29 5.49 -2.79 -3.50
C GLN A 29 5.65 -1.26 -3.58
N LEU A 30 5.46 -0.55 -2.48
CA LEU A 30 5.65 0.90 -2.42
C LEU A 30 7.11 1.30 -2.61
N GLU A 31 8.06 0.58 -2.00
CA GLU A 31 9.50 0.78 -2.23
C GLU A 31 9.87 0.58 -3.70
N ARG A 32 9.29 -0.43 -4.35
CA ARG A 32 9.49 -0.66 -5.78
C ARG A 32 8.88 0.45 -6.65
N ALA A 33 7.69 0.94 -6.28
CA ALA A 33 7.06 2.06 -6.96
C ALA A 33 7.91 3.34 -6.84
N GLU A 34 8.48 3.62 -5.66
CA GLU A 34 9.39 4.76 -5.47
C GLU A 34 10.58 4.68 -6.42
N LEU A 35 11.22 3.50 -6.54
CA LEU A 35 12.34 3.30 -7.44
C LEU A 35 11.98 3.65 -8.89
N TYR A 36 10.83 3.17 -9.38
CA TYR A 36 10.38 3.49 -10.75
C TYR A 36 10.09 4.99 -10.93
N VAL A 37 9.50 5.65 -9.94
CA VAL A 37 9.22 7.09 -10.01
C VAL A 37 10.53 7.89 -10.00
N VAL A 38 11.49 7.56 -9.15
CA VAL A 38 12.82 8.20 -9.13
C VAL A 38 13.54 7.98 -10.46
N SER A 39 13.51 6.76 -11.01
CA SER A 39 14.05 6.50 -12.34
C SER A 39 13.39 7.38 -13.40
N ALA A 40 12.06 7.52 -13.37
CA ALA A 40 11.33 8.36 -14.33
C ALA A 40 11.66 9.85 -14.19
N ILE A 41 11.87 10.36 -12.97
CA ILE A 41 12.31 11.75 -12.71
C ILE A 41 13.67 12.00 -13.36
N ASN A 42 14.57 11.02 -13.30
CA ASN A 42 15.93 11.11 -13.85
C ASN A 42 15.99 10.99 -15.38
N LEU A 43 14.87 10.74 -16.08
CA LEU A 43 14.83 10.65 -17.55
C LEU A 43 14.84 12.00 -18.26
N ASP A 44 15.16 13.10 -17.57
CA ASP A 44 15.24 14.47 -18.11
C ASP A 44 14.02 14.85 -18.97
N LEU A 45 12.81 14.64 -18.42
CA LEU A 45 11.58 14.93 -19.13
C LEU A 45 11.47 16.43 -19.41
N ASP A 46 11.34 16.83 -20.67
CA ASP A 46 11.30 18.25 -21.09
C ASP A 46 10.18 19.07 -20.43
N ARG A 47 9.01 18.45 -20.24
CA ARG A 47 7.81 19.14 -19.73
C ARG A 47 7.82 19.24 -18.22
N TRP A 48 7.70 20.46 -17.70
CA TRP A 48 7.70 20.74 -16.27
C TRP A 48 6.53 20.07 -15.55
N GLU A 49 5.36 19.97 -16.20
CA GLU A 49 4.16 19.35 -15.65
C GLU A 49 4.39 17.88 -15.32
N TYR A 50 5.15 17.17 -16.17
CA TYR A 50 5.45 15.76 -15.97
C TYR A 50 6.43 15.56 -14.82
N ARG A 51 7.46 16.41 -14.73
CA ARG A 51 8.38 16.41 -13.59
C ARG A 51 7.64 16.68 -12.29
N GLN A 52 6.74 17.67 -12.27
CA GLN A 52 5.93 17.99 -11.09
C GLN A 52 5.02 16.83 -10.69
N ALA A 53 4.35 16.19 -11.65
CA ALA A 53 3.48 15.05 -11.39
C ALA A 53 4.25 13.86 -10.78
N LEU A 54 5.44 13.56 -11.29
CA LEU A 54 6.30 12.51 -10.74
C LEU A 54 6.82 12.85 -9.34
N HIS A 55 7.20 14.10 -9.09
CA HIS A 55 7.57 14.56 -7.75
C HIS A 55 6.41 14.41 -6.75
N ASN A 56 5.21 14.84 -7.13
CA ASN A 56 4.03 14.70 -6.27
C ASN A 56 3.71 13.23 -5.99
N LEU A 57 3.79 12.37 -7.01
CA LEU A 57 3.59 10.93 -6.86
C LEU A 57 4.61 10.33 -5.88
N ARG A 58 5.88 10.73 -5.97
CA ARG A 58 6.92 10.28 -5.03
C ARG A 58 6.57 10.67 -3.59
N CYS A 59 6.16 11.91 -3.35
CA CYS A 59 5.73 12.36 -2.02
C CYS A 59 4.59 11.49 -1.48
N HIS A 60 3.56 11.21 -2.28
CA HIS A 60 2.46 10.34 -1.85
C HIS A 60 2.88 8.90 -1.54
N ILE A 61 3.81 8.33 -2.32
CA ILE A 61 4.35 6.99 -2.03
C ILE A 61 5.06 6.98 -0.67
N LEU A 62 5.87 8.01 -0.38
CA LEU A 62 6.57 8.15 0.89
C LEU A 62 5.60 8.32 2.07
N ASP A 63 4.59 9.19 1.94
CA ASP A 63 3.58 9.41 2.97
C ASP A 63 2.83 8.11 3.32
N VAL A 64 2.43 7.34 2.31
CA VAL A 64 1.74 6.06 2.51
C VAL A 64 2.68 5.02 3.11
N SER A 65 3.95 5.01 2.71
CA SER A 65 4.95 4.09 3.26
C SER A 65 5.18 4.34 4.75
N ASP A 66 5.26 5.60 5.17
CA ASP A 66 5.39 5.99 6.57
C ASP A 66 4.15 5.64 7.39
N LEU A 67 2.95 5.83 6.82
CA LEU A 67 1.69 5.44 7.45
C LEU A 67 1.62 3.93 7.72
N ILE A 68 2.03 3.12 6.73
CA ILE A 68 1.93 1.65 6.82
C ILE A 68 3.03 1.07 7.71
N ARG A 69 4.24 1.63 7.69
CA ARG A 69 5.37 1.19 8.55
C ARG A 69 5.16 1.49 10.03
N ARG A 70 4.36 2.51 10.36
CA ARG A 70 4.01 2.87 11.74
C ARG A 70 2.53 2.61 11.96
N PRO A 71 2.10 1.34 12.16
CA PRO A 71 0.74 1.09 12.61
C PRO A 71 0.59 1.83 13.94
N ARG A 72 -0.20 2.92 13.94
CA ARG A 72 -0.52 3.62 15.18
C ARG A 72 -1.16 2.60 16.11
N PRO A 73 -0.86 2.60 17.42
CA PRO A 73 -1.63 1.80 18.35
C PRO A 73 -3.11 2.13 18.15
N LEU A 74 -3.93 1.10 17.94
CA LEU A 74 -5.38 1.24 17.91
C LEU A 74 -5.80 1.73 19.30
N GLU A 75 -6.25 2.98 19.41
CA GLU A 75 -6.95 3.52 20.59
C GLU A 75 -8.35 2.91 20.71
#